data_AF-A0A2D6B0K2-F1
#
_entry.id   AF-A0A2D6B0K2-F1
#
_cell.length_a   1.000
_cell.length_b   1.000
_cell.length_c   1.000
_cell.angle_alpha   90.00
_cell.angle_beta   90.00
_cell.angle_gamma   90.00
#
_symmetry.space_group_name_H-M   'P 1'
#
loop_
_entity.id
_entity.type
_entity.pdbx_description
1 polymer ?
#
loop_
_entity_poly.entity_id
_entity_poly.type
_entity_poly.pdbx_seq_one_letter_code
_entity_poly.pdbx_strand_id
1 'polypeptide(L)'
;MKAIMYHYIRYFDKEFPGFRFLDVDKFVEQLDYFQDRWGFLTREEFIESIDEGVAKPGVVLTFDDGFKEHYNVVLPLLRERGLWGLFYIPTAHYINDKKELLDVHRIHHLVSKCDTSTLLSEVTENIQSSMIESERLHGFDTELYNNQTNDHAALQFKKLMNYYLKYEHKKPILDFLVNKYLTESEIYDKLYLTIEELQEIENQGNIVGGHTQNHRVLSRLDSSTQKQEIENSFLFLDEFLNMDVKSFCYPYGTASTFNSDTLKILSDLDVHHAFMFTNTECGKIIDRYRIERIDCNRF
;
A
#
# COMPACT_ATOMS: atom_id res chain seq x y z
N MET A 1 7.80 -0.71 20.26
CA MET A 1 8.14 -0.19 18.92
C MET A 1 6.94 0.54 18.31
N LYS A 2 7.18 1.63 17.57
CA LYS A 2 6.15 2.35 16.79
C LYS A 2 6.51 2.26 15.30
N ALA A 3 5.80 1.42 14.56
CA ALA A 3 5.95 1.36 13.11
C ALA A 3 4.95 2.33 12.47
N ILE A 4 5.46 3.34 11.76
CA ILE A 4 4.65 4.39 11.16
C ILE A 4 4.47 4.11 9.68
N MET A 5 3.22 4.13 9.22
CA MET A 5 2.83 3.81 7.86
C MET A 5 2.62 5.09 7.04
N TYR A 6 3.39 5.21 5.97
CA TYR A 6 3.33 6.26 4.97
C TYR A 6 2.96 5.68 3.61
N HIS A 7 2.33 6.51 2.77
CA HIS A 7 2.04 6.19 1.36
C HIS A 7 2.51 7.38 0.52
N TYR A 8 1.62 8.34 0.26
CA TYR A 8 1.93 9.55 -0.50
C TYR A 8 2.49 10.66 0.38
N ILE A 9 3.68 11.16 0.04
CA ILE A 9 4.36 12.27 0.73
C ILE A 9 4.74 13.29 -0.33
N ARG A 10 3.95 14.36 -0.46
CA ARG A 10 4.04 15.26 -1.61
C ARG A 10 3.52 16.65 -1.35
N TYR A 11 3.85 17.57 -2.24
CA TYR A 11 3.21 18.87 -2.30
C TYR A 11 1.87 18.78 -3.02
N PHE A 12 0.99 19.74 -2.73
CA PHE A 12 -0.29 19.86 -3.40
C PHE A 12 -0.15 19.89 -4.93
N ASP A 13 -0.91 19.03 -5.60
CA ASP A 13 -0.99 18.96 -7.05
C ASP A 13 -2.38 19.44 -7.51
N LYS A 14 -2.39 20.57 -8.23
CA LYS A 14 -3.62 21.15 -8.78
C LYS A 14 -4.31 20.26 -9.82
N GLU A 15 -3.59 19.31 -10.43
CA GLU A 15 -4.19 18.35 -11.35
C GLU A 15 -5.04 17.31 -10.60
N PHE A 16 -4.67 17.01 -9.36
CA PHE A 16 -5.32 16.01 -8.51
C PHE A 16 -5.75 16.63 -7.17
N PRO A 17 -6.68 17.60 -7.17
CA PRO A 17 -7.00 18.41 -5.99
C PRO A 17 -7.63 17.62 -4.85
N GLY A 18 -8.26 16.47 -5.12
CA GLY A 18 -8.88 15.60 -4.12
C GLY A 18 -7.97 14.47 -3.62
N PHE A 19 -6.68 14.48 -3.97
CA PHE A 19 -5.75 13.42 -3.58
C PHE A 19 -5.51 13.47 -2.07
N ARG A 20 -5.46 12.31 -1.41
CA ARG A 20 -5.11 12.22 0.01
C ARG A 20 -3.62 11.93 0.12
N PHE A 21 -2.89 12.85 0.72
CA PHE A 21 -1.44 12.76 0.89
C PHE A 21 -1.01 13.45 2.18
N LEU A 22 0.19 13.13 2.64
CA LEU A 22 0.88 13.89 3.68
C LEU A 22 1.76 14.95 3.02
N ASP A 23 1.64 16.20 3.46
CA ASP A 23 2.50 17.27 2.94
C ASP A 23 3.97 17.05 3.34
N VAL A 24 4.91 17.38 2.45
CA VAL A 24 6.35 17.18 2.71
C VAL A 24 6.81 17.92 3.97
N ASP A 25 6.32 19.14 4.20
CA ASP A 25 6.70 19.92 5.37
C ASP A 25 6.18 19.24 6.65
N LYS A 26 5.00 18.61 6.58
CA LYS A 26 4.45 17.80 7.68
C LYS A 26 5.23 16.52 7.92
N PHE A 27 5.72 15.88 6.87
CA PHE A 27 6.62 14.74 7.04
C PHE A 27 7.90 15.14 7.78
N VAL A 28 8.50 16.28 7.43
CA VAL A 28 9.68 16.82 8.14
C VAL A 28 9.37 17.12 9.61
N GLU A 29 8.26 17.81 9.89
CA GLU A 29 7.80 18.07 11.27
C GLU A 29 7.62 16.77 12.08
N GLN A 30 7.10 15.71 11.44
CA GLN A 30 6.93 14.40 12.08
C GLN A 30 8.27 13.73 12.40
N LEU A 31 9.26 13.81 11.51
CA LEU A 31 10.59 13.26 11.79
C LEU A 31 11.23 13.92 13.01
N ASP A 32 11.14 15.24 13.10
CA ASP A 32 11.66 16.00 14.24
C ASP A 32 10.91 15.63 15.52
N TYR A 33 9.57 15.57 15.46
CA TYR A 33 8.73 15.17 16.59
C TYR A 33 9.04 13.76 17.09
N PHE A 34 9.27 12.80 16.20
CA PHE A 34 9.63 11.42 16.56
C PHE A 34 11.01 11.34 17.18
N GLN A 35 11.99 12.06 16.62
CA GLN A 35 13.35 12.14 17.15
C GLN A 35 13.34 12.64 18.60
N ASP A 36 12.60 13.71 18.88
CA ASP A 36 12.53 14.33 20.21
C ASP A 36 11.78 13.46 21.22
N ARG A 37 10.74 12.75 20.80
CA ARG A 37 9.83 12.05 21.73
C ARG A 37 10.20 10.60 22.00
N TRP A 38 10.70 9.90 20.98
CA TRP A 38 10.92 8.44 21.05
C TRP A 38 12.26 8.00 20.50
N GLY A 39 12.88 8.78 19.61
CA GLY A 39 14.01 8.34 18.81
C GLY A 39 13.61 7.28 17.78
N PHE A 40 14.56 6.96 16.90
CA PHE A 40 14.42 5.92 15.88
C PHE A 40 15.19 4.66 16.27
N LEU A 41 14.63 3.50 15.96
CA LEU A 41 15.39 2.25 16.04
C LEU A 41 16.41 2.23 14.91
N THR A 42 17.61 1.76 15.18
CA THR A 42 18.56 1.33 14.13
C THR A 42 18.04 0.09 13.41
N ARG A 43 18.59 -0.21 12.23
CA ARG A 43 18.22 -1.39 11.45
C ARG A 43 18.48 -2.68 12.23
N GLU A 44 19.60 -2.71 12.93
CA GLU A 44 20.03 -3.83 13.76
C GLU A 44 19.10 -4.02 14.96
N GLU A 45 18.73 -2.94 15.67
CA GLU A 45 17.79 -3.02 16.79
C GLU A 45 16.39 -3.48 16.34
N PHE A 46 15.97 -3.08 15.14
CA PHE A 46 14.71 -3.56 14.56
C PHE A 46 14.78 -5.06 14.28
N ILE A 47 15.81 -5.53 13.57
CA ILE A 47 15.99 -6.95 13.25
C ILE A 47 16.05 -7.78 14.53
N GLU A 48 16.84 -7.37 15.52
CA GLU A 48 16.94 -8.03 16.82
C GLU A 48 15.58 -8.07 17.54
N SER A 49 14.78 -7.01 17.46
CA SER A 49 13.42 -7.00 18.03
C SER A 49 12.55 -8.11 17.45
N ILE A 50 12.65 -8.34 16.13
CA ILE A 50 11.89 -9.39 15.45
C ILE A 50 12.43 -10.78 15.80
N ASP A 51 13.75 -10.96 15.75
CA ASP A 51 14.42 -12.23 16.00
C ASP A 51 14.21 -12.74 17.42
N GLU A 52 14.28 -11.84 18.40
CA GLU A 52 14.02 -12.14 19.81
C GLU A 52 12.53 -12.20 20.14
N GLY A 53 11.66 -11.71 19.25
CA GLY A 53 10.22 -11.60 19.47
C GLY A 53 9.84 -10.56 20.54
N VAL A 54 10.71 -9.59 20.83
CA VAL A 54 10.52 -8.57 21.86
C VAL A 54 10.77 -7.18 21.29
N ALA A 55 9.75 -6.32 21.34
CA ALA A 55 9.82 -4.99 20.73
C ALA A 55 10.72 -4.03 21.52
N LYS A 56 11.79 -3.52 20.89
CA LYS A 56 12.54 -2.38 21.41
C LYS A 56 11.74 -1.07 21.30
N PRO A 57 11.98 -0.09 22.21
CA PRO A 57 11.33 1.22 22.13
C PRO A 57 11.98 2.09 21.05
N GLY A 58 11.16 2.79 20.27
CA GLY A 58 11.62 3.65 19.18
C GLY A 58 10.67 3.59 17.99
N VAL A 59 10.95 4.41 17.00
CA VAL A 59 10.19 4.52 15.74
C VAL A 59 10.89 3.78 14.61
N VAL A 60 10.10 3.10 13.76
CA VAL A 60 10.52 2.63 12.43
C VAL A 60 9.56 3.18 11.38
N LEU A 61 10.10 3.52 10.22
CA LEU A 61 9.36 4.14 9.13
C LEU A 61 9.07 3.11 8.04
N THR A 62 7.82 3.02 7.63
CA THR A 62 7.37 2.12 6.56
C THR A 62 6.67 2.91 5.45
N PHE A 63 7.00 2.61 4.21
CA PHE A 63 6.52 3.31 3.01
C PHE A 63 5.95 2.28 2.04
N ASP A 64 4.64 2.35 1.79
CA ASP A 64 3.93 1.37 0.97
C ASP A 64 3.76 1.88 -0.47
N ASP A 65 3.69 0.96 -1.43
CA ASP A 65 3.32 1.13 -2.83
C ASP A 65 4.42 1.56 -3.82
N GLY A 66 5.62 1.91 -3.34
CA GLY A 66 6.77 2.19 -4.20
C GLY A 66 6.62 3.45 -5.07
N PHE A 67 6.31 4.57 -4.43
CA PHE A 67 6.08 5.84 -5.14
C PHE A 67 7.37 6.61 -5.39
N LYS A 68 7.41 7.37 -6.49
CA LYS A 68 8.54 8.22 -6.90
C LYS A 68 9.00 9.19 -5.80
N GLU A 69 8.05 9.64 -4.98
CA GLU A 69 8.28 10.54 -3.85
C GLU A 69 9.09 9.89 -2.73
N HIS A 70 9.04 8.56 -2.61
CA HIS A 70 9.90 7.81 -1.68
C HIS A 70 11.38 7.98 -2.04
N TYR A 71 11.69 8.12 -3.33
CA TYR A 71 13.05 8.38 -3.78
C TYR A 71 13.38 9.87 -3.82
N ASN A 72 12.53 10.70 -4.44
CA ASN A 72 12.85 12.12 -4.65
C ASN A 72 12.76 12.98 -3.39
N VAL A 73 11.95 12.57 -2.40
CA VAL A 73 11.68 13.37 -1.19
C VAL A 73 12.17 12.62 0.05
N VAL A 74 11.65 11.40 0.28
CA VAL A 74 11.90 10.68 1.53
C VAL A 74 13.36 10.28 1.66
N LEU A 75 13.93 9.63 0.65
CA LEU A 75 15.27 9.07 0.72
C LEU A 75 16.37 10.12 1.03
N PRO A 76 16.41 11.31 0.39
CA PRO A 76 17.31 12.39 0.78
C PRO A 76 17.15 12.81 2.25
N LEU A 77 15.90 12.96 2.74
CA LEU A 77 15.64 13.38 4.12
C LEU A 77 16.08 12.33 5.14
N LEU A 78 15.93 11.04 4.82
CA LEU A 78 16.46 9.96 5.65
C LEU A 78 17.98 9.98 5.66
N ARG A 79 18.62 10.10 4.49
CA ARG A 79 20.07 10.16 4.33
C ARG A 79 20.69 11.31 5.14
N GLU A 80 20.14 12.51 5.04
CA GLU A 80 20.59 13.70 5.77
C GLU A 80 20.54 13.52 7.29
N ARG A 81 19.60 12.71 7.78
CA ARG A 81 19.38 12.44 9.21
C ARG A 81 20.07 11.16 9.69
N GLY A 82 20.72 10.40 8.81
CA GLY A 82 21.27 9.08 9.13
C GLY A 82 20.18 8.06 9.51
N LEU A 83 18.97 8.24 8.98
CA LEU A 83 17.82 7.35 9.20
C LEU A 83 17.71 6.31 8.08
N TRP A 84 16.89 5.29 8.33
CA TRP A 84 16.55 4.24 7.38
C TRP A 84 15.04 3.94 7.46
N GLY A 85 14.53 3.19 6.49
CA GLY A 85 13.13 2.76 6.44
C GLY A 85 12.91 1.44 5.72
N LEU A 86 11.65 0.99 5.74
CA LEU A 86 11.17 -0.17 5.00
C LEU A 86 10.24 0.26 3.86
N PHE A 87 10.50 -0.20 2.64
CA PHE A 87 9.76 0.18 1.43
C PHE A 87 9.09 -1.06 0.83
N TYR A 88 7.77 -1.05 0.72
CA TYR A 88 6.98 -2.22 0.30
C TYR A 88 6.45 -2.04 -1.12
N ILE A 89 6.91 -2.91 -2.03
CA ILE A 89 6.74 -2.71 -3.47
C ILE A 89 5.77 -3.74 -4.06
N PRO A 90 4.63 -3.29 -4.63
CA PRO A 90 3.81 -4.14 -5.47
C PRO A 90 4.40 -4.21 -6.89
N THR A 91 4.55 -5.41 -7.45
CA THR A 91 5.47 -5.58 -8.60
C THR A 91 4.81 -5.66 -9.98
N ALA A 92 3.49 -5.84 -10.09
CA ALA A 92 2.82 -6.10 -11.37
C ALA A 92 3.03 -4.99 -12.41
N HIS A 93 3.13 -3.75 -11.95
CA HIS A 93 3.23 -2.58 -12.83
C HIS A 93 4.59 -2.49 -13.54
N TYR A 94 5.63 -3.20 -13.09
CA TYR A 94 6.91 -3.30 -13.79
C TYR A 94 6.90 -4.33 -14.92
N ILE A 95 5.88 -5.18 -14.99
CA ILE A 95 5.88 -6.35 -15.88
C ILE A 95 5.26 -5.98 -17.24
N ASN A 96 5.90 -6.43 -18.31
CA ASN A 96 5.44 -6.30 -19.71
C ASN A 96 5.47 -4.89 -20.32
N ASP A 97 6.22 -3.94 -19.75
CA ASP A 97 6.44 -2.57 -20.28
C ASP A 97 5.16 -1.77 -20.60
N LYS A 98 3.99 -2.18 -20.08
CA LYS A 98 2.70 -1.58 -20.44
C LYS A 98 2.47 -0.20 -19.82
N LYS A 99 3.30 0.20 -18.86
CA LYS A 99 3.14 1.42 -18.05
C LYS A 99 1.70 1.58 -17.53
N GLU A 100 1.16 0.48 -17.00
CA GLU A 100 -0.18 0.41 -16.45
C GLU A 100 -0.15 0.66 -14.94
N LEU A 101 -1.03 1.52 -14.44
CA LEU A 101 -1.18 1.74 -13.01
C LEU A 101 -1.88 0.55 -12.37
N LEU A 102 -1.49 0.21 -11.14
CA LEU A 102 -2.26 -0.73 -10.32
C LEU A 102 -3.68 -0.21 -10.13
N ASP A 103 -4.64 -1.14 -10.09
CA ASP A 103 -6.07 -0.83 -9.94
C ASP A 103 -6.37 0.13 -8.78
N VAL A 104 -5.70 -0.06 -7.64
CA VAL A 104 -5.87 0.80 -6.46
C VAL A 104 -5.42 2.24 -6.73
N HIS A 105 -4.33 2.43 -7.48
CA HIS A 105 -3.82 3.76 -7.82
C HIS A 105 -4.64 4.42 -8.92
N ARG A 106 -5.18 3.65 -9.87
CA ARG A 106 -6.19 4.14 -10.83
C ARG A 106 -7.38 4.73 -10.09
N ILE A 107 -7.89 4.02 -9.09
CA ILE A 107 -9.00 4.47 -8.23
C ILE A 107 -8.63 5.76 -7.46
N HIS A 108 -7.43 5.85 -6.89
CA HIS A 108 -6.97 7.05 -6.20
C HIS A 108 -6.94 8.27 -7.13
N HIS A 109 -6.36 8.14 -8.32
CA HIS A 109 -6.29 9.24 -9.30
C HIS A 109 -7.67 9.64 -9.81
N LEU A 110 -8.56 8.67 -10.13
CA LEU A 110 -9.93 8.95 -10.55
C LEU A 110 -10.68 9.75 -9.46
N VAL A 111 -10.67 9.26 -8.22
CA VAL A 111 -11.35 9.94 -7.09
C VAL A 111 -10.78 11.33 -6.82
N SER A 112 -9.48 11.53 -7.05
CA SER A 112 -8.84 12.81 -6.81
C SER A 112 -9.12 13.89 -7.86
N LYS A 113 -9.43 13.48 -9.09
CA LYS A 113 -9.58 14.37 -10.26
C LYS A 113 -11.05 14.60 -10.63
N CYS A 114 -11.87 13.56 -10.51
CA CYS A 114 -13.25 13.57 -11.01
C CYS A 114 -14.25 13.88 -9.92
N ASP A 115 -15.44 14.33 -10.35
CA ASP A 115 -16.62 14.33 -9.49
C ASP A 115 -17.00 12.88 -9.14
N THR A 116 -16.96 12.55 -7.85
CA THR A 116 -17.14 11.18 -7.37
C THR A 116 -18.57 10.68 -7.50
N SER A 117 -19.55 11.58 -7.54
CA SER A 117 -20.95 11.23 -7.79
C SER A 117 -21.13 10.77 -9.24
N THR A 118 -20.48 11.45 -10.18
CA THR A 118 -20.44 11.08 -11.60
C THR A 118 -19.74 9.74 -11.79
N LEU A 119 -18.57 9.52 -11.18
CA LEU A 119 -17.86 8.24 -11.24
C LEU A 119 -18.73 7.08 -10.72
N LEU A 120 -19.40 7.29 -9.58
CA LEU A 120 -20.27 6.27 -9.00
C LEU A 120 -21.44 5.95 -9.93
N SER A 121 -22.12 6.98 -10.48
CA SER A 121 -23.22 6.80 -11.44
C SER A 121 -22.79 5.96 -12.63
N GLU A 122 -21.66 6.32 -13.26
CA GLU A 122 -21.13 5.63 -14.43
C GLU A 122 -20.83 4.15 -14.17
N VAL A 123 -20.28 3.81 -12.99
CA VAL A 123 -20.09 2.40 -12.65
C VAL A 123 -21.42 1.72 -12.38
N THR A 124 -22.29 2.32 -11.56
CA THR A 124 -23.56 1.69 -11.17
C THR A 124 -24.50 1.44 -12.34
N GLU A 125 -24.48 2.28 -13.37
CA GLU A 125 -25.28 2.11 -14.60
C GLU A 125 -24.78 0.96 -15.48
N ASN A 126 -23.52 0.53 -15.32
CA ASN A 126 -22.87 -0.46 -16.17
C ASN A 126 -22.57 -1.79 -15.47
N ILE A 127 -22.95 -1.96 -14.20
CA ILE A 127 -22.77 -3.21 -13.46
C ILE A 127 -24.07 -4.00 -13.35
N GLN A 128 -23.93 -5.33 -13.32
CA GLN A 128 -25.03 -6.25 -13.04
C GLN A 128 -24.78 -6.96 -11.70
N SER A 129 -25.84 -7.44 -11.05
CA SER A 129 -25.74 -8.15 -9.76
C SER A 129 -24.82 -9.38 -9.81
N SER A 130 -24.71 -10.03 -10.98
CA SER A 130 -23.80 -11.15 -11.24
C SER A 130 -22.32 -10.78 -11.16
N MET A 131 -21.98 -9.50 -11.31
CA MET A 131 -20.60 -8.98 -11.28
C MET A 131 -20.10 -8.71 -9.87
N ILE A 132 -20.98 -8.77 -8.87
CA ILE A 132 -20.71 -8.53 -7.47
C ILE A 132 -20.43 -9.86 -6.77
N GLU A 133 -19.52 -9.88 -5.82
CA GLU A 133 -19.31 -11.04 -4.95
C GLU A 133 -20.56 -11.31 -4.11
N SER A 134 -21.21 -12.46 -4.36
CA SER A 134 -22.52 -12.80 -3.81
C SER A 134 -22.54 -12.89 -2.29
N GLU A 135 -21.43 -13.32 -1.68
CA GLU A 135 -21.24 -13.41 -0.23
C GLU A 135 -21.21 -12.04 0.46
N ARG A 136 -21.07 -10.95 -0.32
CA ARG A 136 -20.96 -9.58 0.16
C ARG A 136 -22.16 -8.70 -0.22
N LEU A 137 -23.18 -9.27 -0.88
CA LEU A 137 -24.40 -8.57 -1.33
C LEU A 137 -25.27 -8.02 -0.18
N HIS A 138 -25.16 -8.55 1.05
CA HIS A 138 -25.98 -8.08 2.19
C HIS A 138 -25.73 -6.61 2.58
N GLY A 139 -24.69 -5.96 2.05
CA GLY A 139 -24.41 -4.52 2.24
C GLY A 139 -24.78 -3.61 1.06
N PHE A 140 -25.24 -4.15 -0.08
CA PHE A 140 -25.43 -3.37 -1.31
C PHE A 140 -26.68 -2.47 -1.26
N ASP A 141 -27.81 -2.97 -0.75
CA ASP A 141 -29.08 -2.23 -0.76
C ASP A 141 -29.23 -1.24 0.41
N THR A 142 -28.54 -1.45 1.53
CA THR A 142 -28.72 -0.63 2.74
C THR A 142 -27.81 0.60 2.81
N GLU A 143 -26.65 0.60 2.13
CA GLU A 143 -25.70 1.73 2.17
C GLU A 143 -25.83 2.70 0.98
N LEU A 144 -26.25 2.24 -0.21
CA LEU A 144 -26.32 3.07 -1.42
C LEU A 144 -27.46 4.11 -1.40
N TYR A 145 -28.51 3.90 -0.60
CA TYR A 145 -29.71 4.75 -0.60
C TYR A 145 -29.68 5.93 0.40
N ASN A 146 -28.64 6.08 1.22
CA ASN A 146 -28.61 7.14 2.24
C ASN A 146 -27.49 8.18 2.00
N ASN A 147 -27.92 9.37 1.58
CA ASN A 147 -27.27 10.68 1.64
C ASN A 147 -26.14 11.02 0.64
N GLN A 148 -26.39 12.11 -0.10
CA GLN A 148 -25.51 12.76 -1.07
C GLN A 148 -24.55 13.73 -0.36
N THR A 149 -23.35 13.26 -0.05
CA THR A 149 -22.17 14.12 0.16
C THR A 149 -21.02 13.59 -0.71
N ASN A 150 -20.14 14.46 -1.18
CA ASN A 150 -19.01 14.05 -2.03
C ASN A 150 -18.10 13.02 -1.33
N ASP A 151 -17.91 13.13 -0.02
CA ASP A 151 -17.15 12.15 0.76
C ASP A 151 -17.80 10.77 0.79
N HIS A 152 -19.13 10.70 0.78
CA HIS A 152 -19.85 9.42 0.76
C HIS A 152 -19.75 8.75 -0.61
N ALA A 153 -19.92 9.49 -1.71
CA ALA A 153 -19.79 8.94 -3.07
C ALA A 153 -18.37 8.39 -3.33
N ALA A 154 -17.33 9.10 -2.88
CA ALA A 154 -15.94 8.62 -2.97
C ALA A 154 -15.74 7.30 -2.20
N LEU A 155 -16.29 7.19 -1.00
CA LEU A 155 -16.20 5.97 -0.19
C LEU A 155 -16.95 4.80 -0.85
N GLN A 156 -18.16 5.03 -1.35
CA GLN A 156 -18.95 4.00 -2.03
C GLN A 156 -18.27 3.52 -3.31
N PHE A 157 -17.74 4.43 -4.13
CA PHE A 157 -16.95 4.08 -5.31
C PHE A 157 -15.73 3.22 -4.94
N LYS A 158 -14.93 3.64 -3.95
CA LYS A 158 -13.77 2.87 -3.48
C LYS A 158 -14.18 1.49 -2.97
N LYS A 159 -15.25 1.41 -2.18
CA LYS A 159 -15.76 0.13 -1.66
C LYS A 159 -16.17 -0.81 -2.77
N LEU A 160 -16.97 -0.32 -3.72
CA LEU A 160 -17.42 -1.05 -4.90
C LEU A 160 -16.25 -1.64 -5.68
N MET A 161 -15.28 -0.79 -6.02
CA MET A 161 -14.15 -1.17 -6.84
C MET A 161 -13.14 -2.08 -6.10
N ASN A 162 -12.91 -1.89 -4.80
CA ASN A 162 -11.87 -2.64 -4.08
C ASN A 162 -12.37 -3.90 -3.37
N TYR A 163 -13.66 -4.00 -3.01
CA TYR A 163 -14.15 -5.08 -2.16
C TYR A 163 -15.35 -5.85 -2.68
N TYR A 164 -16.13 -5.30 -3.62
CA TYR A 164 -17.40 -5.89 -4.04
C TYR A 164 -17.38 -6.42 -5.47
N LEU A 165 -16.80 -5.69 -6.41
CA LEU A 165 -16.66 -6.18 -7.78
C LEU A 165 -15.68 -7.35 -7.84
N LYS A 166 -16.07 -8.39 -8.57
CA LYS A 166 -15.17 -9.49 -8.90
C LYS A 166 -14.02 -8.98 -9.78
N TYR A 167 -12.83 -9.52 -9.58
CA TYR A 167 -11.62 -9.02 -10.24
C TYR A 167 -11.72 -9.06 -11.77
N GLU A 168 -12.38 -10.07 -12.35
CA GLU A 168 -12.58 -10.20 -13.80
C GLU A 168 -13.44 -9.08 -14.42
N HIS A 169 -14.29 -8.43 -13.63
CA HIS A 169 -15.14 -7.32 -14.09
C HIS A 169 -14.58 -5.94 -13.72
N LYS A 170 -13.71 -5.87 -12.71
CA LYS A 170 -13.11 -4.62 -12.26
C LYS A 170 -12.26 -3.95 -13.34
N LYS A 171 -11.40 -4.72 -14.01
CA LYS A 171 -10.43 -4.17 -14.97
C LYS A 171 -11.08 -3.49 -16.18
N PRO A 172 -12.05 -4.09 -16.91
CA PRO A 172 -12.71 -3.41 -18.02
C PRO A 172 -13.38 -2.08 -17.63
N ILE A 173 -13.96 -2.01 -16.43
CA ILE A 173 -14.57 -0.78 -15.90
C ILE A 173 -13.50 0.28 -15.64
N LEU A 174 -12.38 -0.09 -15.02
CA LEU A 174 -11.28 0.83 -14.79
C LEU A 174 -10.65 1.31 -16.10
N ASP A 175 -10.43 0.42 -17.07
CA ASP A 175 -9.89 0.78 -18.38
C ASP A 175 -10.80 1.83 -19.06
N PHE A 176 -12.13 1.67 -18.98
CA PHE A 176 -13.07 2.67 -19.50
C PHE A 176 -12.93 4.03 -18.78
N LEU A 177 -12.95 4.05 -17.45
CA LEU A 177 -12.88 5.29 -16.68
C LEU A 177 -11.53 6.01 -16.83
N VAL A 178 -10.43 5.26 -16.79
CA VAL A 178 -9.07 5.80 -16.93
C VAL A 178 -8.91 6.42 -18.32
N ASN A 179 -9.32 5.74 -19.39
CA ASN A 179 -9.25 6.30 -20.75
C ASN A 179 -10.09 7.55 -20.94
N LYS A 180 -11.19 7.68 -20.17
CA LYS A 180 -12.09 8.84 -20.25
C LYS A 180 -11.56 10.05 -19.49
N TYR A 181 -10.91 9.85 -18.34
CA TYR A 181 -10.62 10.92 -17.39
C TYR A 181 -9.13 11.19 -17.14
N LEU A 182 -8.25 10.27 -17.51
CA LEU A 182 -6.82 10.30 -17.20
C LEU A 182 -5.96 10.05 -18.44
N THR A 183 -4.68 10.39 -18.31
CA THR A 183 -3.64 10.01 -19.27
C THR A 183 -2.67 9.10 -18.53
N GLU A 184 -2.95 7.80 -18.56
CA GLU A 184 -2.34 6.83 -17.65
C GLU A 184 -0.81 6.77 -17.74
N SER A 185 -0.26 6.79 -18.95
CA SER A 185 1.18 6.73 -19.18
C SER A 185 1.93 7.92 -18.58
N GLU A 186 1.35 9.12 -18.61
CA GLU A 186 1.94 10.32 -18.01
C GLU A 186 1.94 10.25 -16.48
N ILE A 187 0.93 9.60 -15.90
CA ILE A 187 0.84 9.39 -14.45
C ILE A 187 1.84 8.32 -14.03
N TYR A 188 1.94 7.22 -14.78
CA TYR A 188 2.83 6.10 -14.45
C TYR A 188 4.27 6.55 -14.21
N ASP A 189 4.86 7.29 -15.16
CA ASP A 189 6.26 7.71 -15.09
C ASP A 189 6.55 8.67 -13.92
N LYS A 190 5.52 9.38 -13.43
CA LYS A 190 5.62 10.29 -12.29
C LYS A 190 5.31 9.59 -10.97
N LEU A 191 4.56 8.48 -11.01
CA LEU A 191 4.02 7.84 -9.83
C LEU A 191 4.98 6.79 -9.26
N TYR A 192 5.54 5.93 -10.09
CA TYR A 192 6.29 4.76 -9.63
C TYR A 192 7.79 4.96 -9.67
N LEU A 193 8.48 4.30 -8.74
CA LEU A 193 9.93 4.14 -8.76
C LEU A 193 10.38 3.39 -10.02
N THR A 194 11.61 3.63 -10.47
CA THR A 194 12.30 2.74 -11.41
C THR A 194 13.08 1.67 -10.66
N ILE A 195 13.55 0.64 -11.38
CA ILE A 195 14.38 -0.42 -10.79
C ILE A 195 15.70 0.15 -10.25
N GLU A 196 16.31 1.10 -10.96
CA GLU A 196 17.54 1.76 -10.50
C GLU A 196 17.33 2.54 -9.21
N GLU A 197 16.16 3.18 -9.05
CA GLU A 197 15.80 3.90 -7.82
C GLU A 197 15.55 2.93 -6.65
N LEU A 198 14.94 1.77 -6.89
CA LEU A 198 14.82 0.71 -5.88
C LEU A 198 16.19 0.20 -5.42
N GLN A 199 17.11 -0.01 -6.34
CA GLN A 199 18.49 -0.40 -6.04
C GLN A 199 19.20 0.66 -5.21
N GLU A 200 19.03 1.95 -5.52
CA GLU A 200 19.63 3.02 -4.71
C GLU A 200 19.00 3.14 -3.31
N ILE A 201 17.70 2.87 -3.18
CA ILE A 201 17.04 2.77 -1.86
C ILE A 201 17.67 1.65 -1.04
N GLU A 202 17.82 0.44 -1.58
CA GLU A 202 18.45 -0.69 -0.88
C GLU A 202 19.92 -0.41 -0.55
N ASN A 203 20.69 0.14 -1.49
CA ASN A 203 22.11 0.45 -1.31
C ASN A 203 22.39 1.49 -0.21
N GLN A 204 21.39 2.24 0.23
CA GLN A 204 21.47 3.14 1.39
C GLN A 204 21.19 2.46 2.73
N GLY A 205 21.03 1.14 2.75
CA GLY A 205 20.76 0.36 3.95
C GLY A 205 19.27 0.28 4.32
N ASN A 206 18.37 0.68 3.43
CA ASN A 206 16.93 0.49 3.63
C ASN A 206 16.54 -0.96 3.31
N ILE A 207 15.42 -1.42 3.88
CA ILE A 207 14.84 -2.72 3.54
C ILE A 207 13.80 -2.50 2.44
N VAL A 208 13.91 -3.24 1.33
CA VAL A 208 12.88 -3.29 0.29
C VAL A 208 12.18 -4.64 0.36
N GLY A 209 10.85 -4.62 0.57
CA GLY A 209 10.03 -5.79 0.83
C GLY A 209 8.87 -5.96 -0.17
N GLY A 210 8.23 -7.12 -0.11
CA GLY A 210 7.11 -7.45 -0.99
C GLY A 210 5.78 -6.82 -0.53
N HIS A 211 4.99 -6.33 -1.48
CA HIS A 211 3.62 -5.85 -1.25
C HIS A 211 2.61 -6.54 -2.17
N THR A 212 2.78 -7.86 -2.37
CA THR A 212 2.14 -8.69 -3.40
C THR A 212 2.49 -8.26 -4.83
N GLN A 213 2.08 -9.03 -5.84
CA GLN A 213 2.30 -8.66 -7.22
C GLN A 213 1.28 -7.59 -7.65
N ASN A 214 -0.01 -7.85 -7.48
CA ASN A 214 -1.09 -7.04 -8.03
C ASN A 214 -1.81 -6.15 -7.00
N HIS A 215 -1.29 -6.03 -5.77
CA HIS A 215 -1.92 -5.28 -4.67
C HIS A 215 -3.37 -5.76 -4.39
N ARG A 216 -3.58 -7.08 -4.39
CA ARG A 216 -4.89 -7.69 -4.14
C ARG A 216 -5.12 -7.98 -2.66
N VAL A 217 -6.39 -7.97 -2.25
CA VAL A 217 -6.79 -8.43 -0.91
C VAL A 217 -6.64 -9.95 -0.87
N LEU A 218 -5.62 -10.45 -0.17
CA LEU A 218 -5.23 -11.87 -0.18
C LEU A 218 -6.34 -12.80 0.32
N SER A 219 -7.11 -12.38 1.34
CA SER A 219 -8.24 -13.17 1.87
C SER A 219 -9.39 -13.37 0.88
N ARG A 220 -9.42 -12.67 -0.26
CA ARG A 220 -10.37 -12.88 -1.36
C ARG A 220 -9.89 -13.89 -2.40
N LEU A 221 -8.67 -14.41 -2.24
CA LEU A 221 -8.04 -15.32 -3.19
C LEU A 221 -7.95 -16.71 -2.58
N ASP A 222 -8.03 -17.74 -3.42
CA ASP A 222 -7.70 -19.10 -2.99
C ASP A 222 -6.20 -19.19 -2.63
N SER A 223 -5.85 -20.19 -1.83
CA SER A 223 -4.47 -20.38 -1.32
C SER A 223 -3.42 -20.43 -2.43
N SER A 224 -3.72 -21.03 -3.59
CA SER A 224 -2.76 -21.13 -4.69
C SER A 224 -2.50 -19.76 -5.34
N THR A 225 -3.56 -18.97 -5.54
CA THR A 225 -3.45 -17.60 -6.06
C THR A 225 -2.77 -16.67 -5.05
N GLN A 226 -3.05 -16.81 -3.74
CA GLN A 226 -2.31 -16.07 -2.71
C GLN A 226 -0.81 -16.38 -2.77
N LYS A 227 -0.45 -17.66 -2.94
CA LYS A 227 0.95 -18.06 -3.06
C LYS A 227 1.61 -17.38 -4.25
N GLN A 228 0.97 -17.41 -5.42
CA GLN A 228 1.49 -16.75 -6.62
C GLN A 228 1.68 -15.24 -6.42
N GLU A 229 0.71 -14.55 -5.81
CA GLU A 229 0.82 -13.11 -5.53
C GLU A 229 2.05 -12.77 -4.66
N ILE A 230 2.34 -13.59 -3.66
CA ILE A 230 3.46 -13.35 -2.73
C ILE A 230 4.77 -13.80 -3.35
N GLU A 231 4.84 -15.04 -3.84
CA GLU A 231 6.05 -15.65 -4.40
C GLU A 231 6.54 -14.87 -5.63
N ASN A 232 5.65 -14.51 -6.56
CA ASN A 232 6.04 -13.73 -7.74
C ASN A 232 6.54 -12.32 -7.37
N SER A 233 6.00 -11.71 -6.31
CA SER A 233 6.49 -10.40 -5.86
C SER A 233 7.92 -10.48 -5.36
N PHE A 234 8.25 -11.54 -4.61
CA PHE A 234 9.61 -11.76 -4.14
C PHE A 234 10.55 -12.17 -5.27
N LEU A 235 10.15 -13.08 -6.15
CA LEU A 235 10.97 -13.48 -7.30
C LEU A 235 11.34 -12.27 -8.16
N PHE A 236 10.39 -11.37 -8.41
CA PHE A 236 10.68 -10.14 -9.15
C PHE A 236 11.68 -9.23 -8.43
N LEU A 237 11.52 -9.02 -7.12
CA LEU A 237 12.44 -8.15 -6.37
C LEU A 237 13.86 -8.76 -6.26
N ASP A 238 13.95 -10.08 -6.07
CA ASP A 238 15.20 -10.84 -5.97
C ASP A 238 16.02 -10.82 -7.28
N GLU A 239 15.40 -10.55 -8.43
CA GLU A 239 16.12 -10.35 -9.70
C GLU A 239 17.00 -9.09 -9.69
N PHE A 240 16.67 -8.09 -8.88
CA PHE A 240 17.32 -6.77 -8.92
C PHE A 240 17.94 -6.33 -7.59
N LEU A 241 17.54 -6.94 -6.48
CA LEU A 241 17.86 -6.56 -5.12
C LEU A 241 18.50 -7.74 -4.36
N ASN A 242 19.25 -7.44 -3.30
CA ASN A 242 19.90 -8.47 -2.48
C ASN A 242 18.94 -9.12 -1.47
N MET A 243 17.91 -8.41 -1.03
CA MET A 243 16.84 -8.93 -0.17
C MET A 243 17.32 -9.65 1.11
N ASP A 244 18.38 -9.14 1.73
CA ASP A 244 19.00 -9.76 2.92
C ASP A 244 18.05 -9.93 4.11
N VAL A 245 17.00 -9.09 4.17
CA VAL A 245 15.84 -9.26 5.05
C VAL A 245 14.57 -9.34 4.20
N LYS A 246 14.05 -10.55 4.02
CA LYS A 246 12.80 -10.82 3.28
C LYS A 246 11.58 -10.34 4.07
N SER A 247 11.23 -9.06 3.94
CA SER A 247 10.10 -8.42 4.61
C SER A 247 8.85 -8.36 3.72
N PHE A 248 7.67 -8.41 4.33
CA PHE A 248 6.38 -8.32 3.64
C PHE A 248 5.44 -7.29 4.26
N CYS A 249 4.55 -6.72 3.48
CA CYS A 249 3.42 -5.95 3.99
C CYS A 249 2.13 -6.38 3.30
N TYR A 250 1.06 -6.60 4.08
CA TYR A 250 -0.24 -6.98 3.51
C TYR A 250 -0.91 -5.75 2.87
N PRO A 251 -1.33 -5.81 1.59
CA PRO A 251 -2.18 -4.77 1.00
C PRO A 251 -3.41 -4.52 1.88
N TYR A 252 -3.76 -3.26 2.12
CA TYR A 252 -4.81 -2.79 3.03
C TYR A 252 -4.60 -3.11 4.53
N GLY A 253 -3.89 -4.18 4.85
CA GLY A 253 -3.29 -4.43 6.16
C GLY A 253 -4.22 -4.88 7.28
N THR A 254 -5.54 -4.75 7.17
CA THR A 254 -6.43 -5.11 8.29
C THR A 254 -6.53 -6.62 8.48
N ALA A 255 -6.92 -7.08 9.67
CA ALA A 255 -7.01 -8.51 10.00
C ALA A 255 -7.94 -9.32 9.07
N SER A 256 -8.86 -8.66 8.35
CA SER A 256 -9.75 -9.31 7.39
C SER A 256 -9.16 -9.44 5.98
N THR A 257 -7.95 -8.92 5.72
CA THR A 257 -7.35 -8.85 4.37
C THR A 257 -6.39 -9.99 4.05
N PHE A 258 -6.05 -10.80 5.06
CA PHE A 258 -5.24 -12.01 4.95
C PHE A 258 -5.78 -13.08 5.90
N ASN A 259 -5.36 -14.33 5.75
CA ASN A 259 -5.89 -15.45 6.52
C ASN A 259 -4.79 -16.47 6.91
N SER A 260 -5.17 -17.61 7.46
CA SER A 260 -4.24 -18.67 7.88
C SER A 260 -3.42 -19.23 6.72
N ASP A 261 -3.98 -19.30 5.51
CA ASP A 261 -3.25 -19.75 4.33
C ASP A 261 -2.15 -18.74 3.99
N THR A 262 -2.46 -17.45 4.07
CA THR A 262 -1.47 -16.39 3.89
C THR A 262 -0.29 -16.54 4.86
N LEU A 263 -0.58 -16.73 6.16
CA LEU A 263 0.46 -16.90 7.17
C LEU A 263 1.32 -18.14 6.93
N LYS A 264 0.70 -19.24 6.50
CA LYS A 264 1.41 -20.46 6.13
C LYS A 264 2.34 -20.21 4.93
N ILE A 265 1.86 -19.51 3.90
CA ILE A 265 2.66 -19.17 2.73
C ILE A 265 3.87 -18.32 3.10
N LEU A 266 3.71 -17.30 3.95
CA LEU A 266 4.85 -16.49 4.42
C LEU A 266 5.88 -17.34 5.16
N SER A 267 5.41 -18.31 5.97
CA SER A 267 6.29 -19.28 6.62
C SER A 267 7.00 -20.21 5.64
N ASP A 268 6.28 -20.75 4.66
CA ASP A 268 6.83 -21.69 3.67
C ASP A 268 7.83 -21.00 2.72
N LEU A 269 7.75 -19.67 2.59
CA LEU A 269 8.66 -18.84 1.77
C LEU A 269 9.78 -18.20 2.58
N ASP A 270 9.95 -18.58 3.85
CA ASP A 270 10.95 -18.04 4.77
C ASP A 270 10.95 -16.51 4.86
N VAL A 271 9.75 -15.90 4.85
CA VAL A 271 9.61 -14.46 5.09
C VAL A 271 10.04 -14.16 6.51
N HIS A 272 10.89 -13.16 6.70
CA HIS A 272 11.43 -12.78 8.00
C HIS A 272 10.32 -12.20 8.90
N HIS A 273 9.56 -11.25 8.36
CA HIS A 273 8.47 -10.59 9.07
C HIS A 273 7.43 -9.99 8.12
N ALA A 274 6.25 -9.68 8.66
CA ALA A 274 5.19 -9.00 7.94
C ALA A 274 4.48 -7.94 8.78
N PHE A 275 4.17 -6.81 8.14
CA PHE A 275 3.38 -5.74 8.74
C PHE A 275 1.92 -5.79 8.35
N MET A 276 1.08 -5.54 9.36
CA MET A 276 -0.36 -5.34 9.23
C MET A 276 -0.75 -3.92 9.67
N PHE A 277 -2.00 -3.55 9.49
CA PHE A 277 -2.54 -2.24 9.87
C PHE A 277 -3.68 -2.39 10.87
N THR A 278 -3.50 -1.81 12.05
CA THR A 278 -4.47 -1.77 13.16
C THR A 278 -4.63 -0.37 13.74
N ASN A 279 -3.79 0.58 13.33
CA ASN A 279 -3.66 1.91 13.91
C ASN A 279 -3.30 1.89 15.41
N THR A 280 -2.47 0.93 15.81
CA THR A 280 -1.98 0.76 17.18
C THR A 280 -0.46 0.58 17.17
N GLU A 281 0.19 0.90 18.28
CA GLU A 281 1.61 0.56 18.46
C GLU A 281 1.80 -0.95 18.62
N CYS A 282 2.98 -1.43 18.24
CA CYS A 282 3.31 -2.83 18.39
C CYS A 282 3.44 -3.20 19.87
N GLY A 283 2.85 -4.35 20.24
CA GLY A 283 2.92 -4.89 21.59
C GLY A 283 4.35 -5.17 22.05
N LYS A 284 4.54 -5.47 23.35
CA LYS A 284 5.86 -5.84 23.88
C LYS A 284 6.38 -7.15 23.29
N ILE A 285 5.47 -8.09 23.02
CA ILE A 285 5.76 -9.36 22.37
C ILE A 285 5.37 -9.25 20.91
N ILE A 286 6.27 -9.63 20.02
CA ILE A 286 6.09 -9.54 18.58
C ILE A 286 5.63 -10.88 18.03
N ASP A 287 4.47 -10.88 17.36
CA ASP A 287 4.17 -11.87 16.34
C ASP A 287 4.77 -11.36 15.03
N ARG A 288 5.83 -12.01 14.55
CA ARG A 288 6.61 -11.54 13.40
C ARG A 288 5.79 -11.41 12.11
N TYR A 289 4.64 -12.08 11.99
CA TYR A 289 3.75 -11.94 10.83
C TYR A 289 2.55 -11.03 11.09
N ARG A 290 2.47 -10.39 12.26
CA ARG A 290 1.36 -9.51 12.63
C ARG A 290 1.85 -8.24 13.30
N ILE A 291 2.92 -7.65 12.78
CA ILE A 291 3.47 -6.43 13.37
C ILE A 291 2.53 -5.26 13.08
N GLU A 292 2.05 -4.60 14.12
CA GLU A 292 1.10 -3.50 14.01
C GLU A 292 1.77 -2.18 13.56
N ARG A 293 1.05 -1.43 12.73
CA ARG A 293 1.42 -0.08 12.29
C ARG A 293 0.39 0.98 12.67
N ILE A 294 0.89 2.20 12.79
CA ILE A 294 0.13 3.43 13.05
C ILE A 294 0.08 4.26 11.76
N ASP A 295 -1.09 4.79 11.43
CA ASP A 295 -1.23 5.74 10.32
C ASP A 295 -0.48 7.03 10.64
N CYS A 296 0.36 7.51 9.72
CA CYS A 296 1.10 8.76 9.89
C CYS A 296 0.20 9.97 10.21
N ASN A 297 -1.06 9.98 9.77
CA ASN A 297 -2.02 11.07 10.03
C ASN A 297 -2.46 11.19 11.51
N ARG A 298 -1.92 10.34 12.40
CA ARG A 298 -2.15 10.39 13.84
C ARG A 298 -1.23 11.36 14.58
N PHE A 299 -0.23 11.93 13.89
CA PHE A 299 0.81 12.77 14.46
C PHE A 299 0.79 14.16 13.86
#